data_AF-A0A8J2M373-F1
#
_entry.id   AF-A0A8J2M373-F1
#
_cell.length_a   1.000
_cell.length_b   1.000
_cell.length_c   1.000
_cell.angle_alpha   90.00
_cell.angle_beta   90.00
_cell.angle_gamma   90.00
#
_symmetry.space_group_name_H-M   'P 1'
#
loop_
_entity.id
_entity.type
_entity.pdbx_description
1 polymer ?
#
loop_
_entity_poly.entity_id
_entity_poly.type
_entity_poly.pdbx_seq_one_letter_code
_entity_poly.pdbx_strand_id
1 'polypeptide(L)'
;MQNSSVNNSTIHSKSFRKYIRQTLTLCEKADLLINEDDFKTLIPPEILSLRSRVIRLCKTVFIDPEWGRRILERVWKSWYYSVICRIRRGALSVEQKNWTEMLISTFVKELCVFANDFPHLRATICLYIGDLRRYAWMIYGVERYRNLALLCYRKSAKLDEENGIAFNQLGLLVQEASPACALLYFLLADNAPLSFDGAYTNVISLLKQQKEQKMEDSTMSILEHCFTCFRQSYFEELSTKWSEYVISQLETRHAFHVALSINVIVLAATTLLKRGKGIELQCLSKLFFRISEITIRNLEEWCAVEAEAVDLRRRRASSSDGSAEEDEIEERGEKHCSRSSSLEKDVVSEDDEIIAETEESSLSKKNHETQHRIQSLLVALLHAATCLAPHVYNDKVPSALHCQYENFCQQLIQFLNLLELHLEGKSENIWQLGGLTPWSLLPRFLQAFVQSSHTPVEFDEFFVYTPKNSMKENKMKNMAKLWLAHDTEKEQIRTSLPLYVIPQEDVLLQRLEVMKKILKKDKLIVAIAEGTFRSLDMKKDKPEVRKALRWINAHISKDNGRLRIIPSLTSEKCAEKLSAQAPTTSTVFVTVLTLLRVEANSIIKPITMENVEDFCARYDKAERDFLLCH
;
A
#
# COMPACT_ATOMS: atom_id res chain seq x y z
N MET A 1 53.45 43.00 12.56
CA MET A 1 51.98 43.06 12.38
C MET A 1 51.47 41.68 11.98
N GLN A 2 51.22 40.80 12.95
CA GLN A 2 50.58 39.48 12.79
C GLN A 2 50.28 39.03 14.22
N ASN A 3 49.09 39.34 14.74
CA ASN A 3 48.57 38.83 16.03
C ASN A 3 47.08 39.16 16.28
N SER A 4 46.36 39.77 15.33
CA SER A 4 44.95 40.17 15.52
C SER A 4 43.92 39.10 15.14
N SER A 5 44.28 38.05 14.39
CA SER A 5 43.30 37.05 13.91
C SER A 5 43.03 35.92 14.92
N VAL A 6 43.98 35.58 15.80
CA VAL A 6 43.86 34.45 16.74
C VAL A 6 43.11 34.83 18.02
N ASN A 7 43.19 36.08 18.47
CA ASN A 7 42.47 36.57 19.65
C ASN A 7 40.97 36.82 19.39
N ASN A 8 40.58 37.19 18.17
CA ASN A 8 39.17 37.47 17.86
C ASN A 8 38.30 36.20 17.80
N SER A 9 38.84 35.07 17.36
CA SER A 9 38.11 33.79 17.31
C SER A 9 37.89 33.16 18.70
N THR A 10 38.83 33.33 19.62
CA THR A 10 38.72 32.86 21.01
C THR A 10 37.81 33.74 21.88
N ILE A 11 37.75 35.04 21.61
CA ILE A 11 36.81 35.96 22.31
C ILE A 11 35.37 35.73 21.81
N HIS A 12 35.18 35.53 20.50
CA HIS A 12 33.88 35.16 19.94
C HIS A 12 33.35 33.81 20.45
N SER A 13 34.23 32.81 20.65
CA SER A 13 33.79 31.50 21.17
C SER A 13 33.38 31.54 22.65
N LYS A 14 34.06 32.37 23.47
CA LYS A 14 33.70 32.58 24.89
C LYS A 14 32.38 33.35 25.04
N SER A 15 32.15 34.37 24.22
CA SER A 15 30.88 35.13 24.25
C SER A 15 29.71 34.28 23.74
N PHE A 16 29.92 33.46 22.70
CA PHE A 16 28.91 32.55 22.17
C PHE A 16 28.45 31.51 23.20
N ARG A 17 29.40 30.85 23.89
CA ARG A 17 29.08 29.93 24.99
C ARG A 17 28.30 30.59 26.13
N LYS A 18 28.56 31.87 26.41
CA LYS A 18 27.80 32.63 27.41
C LYS A 18 26.34 32.80 26.99
N TYR A 19 26.08 33.12 25.72
CA TYR A 19 24.71 33.22 25.21
C TYR A 19 23.97 31.88 25.28
N ILE A 20 24.61 30.77 24.90
CA ILE A 20 24.04 29.43 25.03
C ILE A 20 23.62 29.14 26.47
N ARG A 21 24.54 29.32 27.44
CA ARG A 21 24.25 29.09 28.86
C ARG A 21 23.10 29.96 29.35
N GLN A 22 23.08 31.24 28.99
CA GLN A 22 22.00 32.15 29.37
C GLN A 22 20.64 31.70 28.80
N THR A 23 20.59 31.25 27.55
CA THR A 23 19.36 30.71 26.95
C THR A 23 18.88 29.47 27.70
N LEU A 24 19.78 28.55 28.03
CA LEU A 24 19.45 27.33 28.77
C LEU A 24 18.91 27.64 30.18
N THR A 25 19.55 28.54 30.93
CA THR A 25 19.08 28.97 32.26
C THR A 25 17.68 29.60 32.18
N LEU A 26 17.39 30.37 31.13
CA LEU A 26 16.06 30.93 30.93
C LEU A 26 15.02 29.84 30.59
N CYS A 27 15.38 28.83 29.79
CA CYS A 27 14.52 27.67 29.54
C CYS A 27 14.21 26.89 30.82
N GLU A 28 15.20 26.66 31.69
CA GLU A 28 15.00 26.02 33.00
C GLU A 28 14.05 26.84 33.88
N LYS A 29 14.24 28.17 33.92
CA LYS A 29 13.33 29.06 34.65
C LYS A 29 11.90 29.01 34.10
N ALA A 30 11.74 28.94 32.78
CA ALA A 30 10.43 28.80 32.17
C ALA A 30 9.75 27.47 32.53
N ASP A 31 10.49 26.37 32.50
CA ASP A 31 9.95 25.06 32.87
C ASP A 31 9.44 25.05 34.32
N LEU A 32 10.16 25.70 35.25
CA LEU A 32 9.70 25.83 36.63
C LEU A 32 8.39 26.62 36.72
N LEU A 33 8.35 27.83 36.13
CA LEU A 33 7.18 28.70 36.17
C LEU A 33 5.95 28.10 35.47
N ILE A 34 6.13 27.38 34.36
CA ILE A 34 5.02 26.76 33.61
C ILE A 34 4.50 25.51 34.31
N ASN A 35 5.30 24.85 35.14
CA ASN A 35 4.89 23.64 35.84
C ASN A 35 4.41 23.90 37.28
N GLU A 36 4.40 25.14 37.75
CA GLU A 36 3.78 25.50 39.04
C GLU A 36 2.25 25.24 38.99
N ASP A 37 1.71 24.51 39.97
CA ASP A 37 0.34 23.98 40.06
C ASP A 37 -0.78 25.03 40.25
N ASP A 38 -0.61 26.26 39.74
CA ASP A 38 -1.68 27.26 39.72
C ASP A 38 -2.59 27.12 38.49
N PHE A 39 -3.61 26.26 38.60
CA PHE A 39 -4.60 26.04 37.52
C PHE A 39 -5.42 27.29 37.16
N LYS A 40 -5.40 28.36 37.95
CA LYS A 40 -6.13 29.60 37.64
C LYS A 40 -5.40 30.48 36.62
N THR A 41 -4.07 30.40 36.58
CA THR A 41 -3.24 31.22 35.69
C THR A 41 -2.70 30.36 34.53
N LEU A 42 -3.24 30.57 33.32
CA LEU A 42 -2.83 29.83 32.12
C LEU A 42 -1.36 30.07 31.76
N ILE A 43 -0.90 31.32 31.87
CA ILE A 43 0.53 31.69 31.72
C ILE A 43 0.87 32.76 32.76
N PRO A 44 1.86 32.52 33.64
CA PRO A 44 2.38 33.55 34.53
C PRO A 44 2.86 34.79 33.77
N PRO A 45 2.52 36.02 34.18
CA PRO A 45 2.90 37.25 33.49
C PRO A 45 4.42 37.41 33.35
N GLU A 46 5.18 36.84 34.29
CA GLU A 46 6.64 36.80 34.26
C GLU A 46 7.19 36.11 33.01
N ILE A 47 6.51 35.08 32.50
CA ILE A 47 6.90 34.38 31.27
C ILE A 47 6.84 35.29 30.06
N LEU A 48 5.81 36.15 29.97
CA LEU A 48 5.68 37.11 28.88
C LEU A 48 6.86 38.07 28.84
N SER A 49 7.33 38.52 30.01
CA SER A 49 8.50 39.40 30.12
C SER A 49 9.80 38.70 29.70
N LEU A 50 10.00 37.45 30.14
CA LEU A 50 11.21 36.67 29.87
C LEU A 50 11.30 36.21 28.41
N ARG A 51 10.16 36.03 27.74
CA ARG A 51 10.07 35.59 26.35
C ARG A 51 10.86 36.50 25.40
N SER A 52 10.69 37.82 25.54
CA SER A 52 11.41 38.82 24.73
C SER A 52 12.94 38.72 24.85
N ARG A 53 13.44 38.31 26.02
CA ARG A 53 14.86 38.12 26.29
C ARG A 53 15.38 36.85 25.62
N VAL A 54 14.65 35.74 25.73
CA VAL A 54 15.02 34.48 25.06
C VAL A 54 15.02 34.64 23.55
N ILE A 55 14.00 35.28 22.97
CA ILE A 55 13.93 35.52 21.51
C ILE A 55 15.17 36.28 21.01
N ARG A 56 15.62 37.30 21.74
CA ARG A 56 16.85 38.04 21.39
C ARG A 56 18.11 37.17 21.46
N LEU A 57 18.22 36.32 22.49
CA LEU A 57 19.36 35.40 22.61
C LEU A 57 19.36 34.35 21.49
N CYS A 58 18.19 33.84 21.12
CA CYS A 58 18.04 32.89 20.00
C CYS A 58 18.60 33.46 18.71
N LYS A 59 18.37 34.74 18.40
CA LYS A 59 18.92 35.36 17.18
C LYS A 59 20.45 35.31 17.09
N THR A 60 21.15 35.33 18.23
CA THR A 60 22.60 35.19 18.26
C THR A 60 23.03 33.72 18.20
N VAL A 61 22.32 32.84 18.92
CA VAL A 61 22.67 31.41 19.02
C VAL A 61 22.37 30.64 17.73
N PHE A 62 21.28 30.98 17.04
CA PHE A 62 20.83 30.32 15.82
C PHE A 62 21.71 30.61 14.60
N ILE A 63 22.70 31.50 14.70
CA ILE A 63 23.69 31.71 13.64
C ILE A 63 24.55 30.45 13.45
N ASP A 64 24.81 29.70 14.53
CA ASP A 64 25.56 28.45 14.48
C ASP A 64 24.65 27.27 14.11
N PRO A 65 24.92 26.50 13.04
CA PRO A 65 24.03 25.43 12.60
C PRO A 65 23.90 24.23 13.56
N GLU A 66 24.95 23.91 14.33
CA GLU A 66 24.93 22.76 15.24
C GLU A 66 24.18 23.12 16.53
N TRP A 67 24.59 24.22 17.18
CA TRP A 67 23.97 24.71 18.40
C TRP A 67 22.58 25.28 18.14
N GLY A 68 22.35 25.90 16.98
CA GLY A 68 21.07 26.46 16.58
C GLY A 68 19.95 25.42 16.64
N ARG A 69 20.17 24.22 16.07
CA ARG A 69 19.18 23.13 16.14
C ARG A 69 18.91 22.65 17.55
N ARG A 70 19.95 22.38 18.35
CA ARG A 70 19.81 21.89 19.73
C ARG A 70 19.09 22.90 20.62
N ILE A 71 19.42 24.19 20.47
CA ILE A 71 18.82 25.25 21.27
C ILE A 71 17.41 25.56 20.80
N LEU A 72 17.13 25.50 19.50
CA LEU A 72 15.78 25.61 18.98
C LEU A 72 14.86 24.54 19.56
N GLU A 73 15.30 23.28 19.60
CA GLU A 73 14.52 22.19 20.20
C GLU A 73 14.26 22.44 21.70
N ARG A 74 15.28 22.86 22.45
CA ARG A 74 15.13 23.18 23.88
C ARG A 74 14.15 24.35 24.10
N VAL A 75 14.26 25.39 23.28
CA VAL A 75 13.39 26.56 23.33
C VAL A 75 11.96 26.20 22.96
N TRP A 76 11.76 25.39 21.92
CA TRP A 76 10.45 24.84 21.54
C TRP A 76 9.79 24.13 22.72
N LYS A 77 10.51 23.18 23.35
CA LYS A 77 9.99 22.41 24.48
C LYS A 77 9.55 23.34 25.63
N SER A 78 10.43 24.23 26.08
CA SER A 78 10.16 25.09 27.25
C SER A 78 9.14 26.21 27.01
N TRP A 79 9.25 26.92 25.89
CA TRP A 79 8.53 28.19 25.71
C TRP A 79 7.27 28.09 24.85
N TYR A 80 7.11 27.00 24.12
CA TYR A 80 5.98 26.80 23.21
C TYR A 80 5.20 25.56 23.61
N TYR A 81 5.84 24.39 23.58
CA TYR A 81 5.18 23.11 23.82
C TYR A 81 4.63 22.99 25.24
N SER A 82 5.42 23.27 26.28
CA SER A 82 4.97 23.23 27.68
C SER A 82 3.75 24.12 27.93
N VAL A 83 3.74 25.32 27.34
CA VAL A 83 2.59 26.25 27.41
C VAL A 83 1.35 25.63 26.77
N ILE A 84 1.48 25.09 25.55
CA ILE A 84 0.35 24.45 24.87
C ILE A 84 -0.15 23.22 25.63
N CYS A 85 0.74 22.41 26.22
CA CYS A 85 0.38 21.29 27.08
C CYS A 85 -0.45 21.73 28.29
N ARG A 86 -0.08 22.84 28.94
CA ARG A 86 -0.85 23.41 30.06
C ARG A 86 -2.24 23.85 29.59
N ILE A 87 -2.31 24.58 28.47
CA ILE A 87 -3.58 25.03 27.87
C ILE A 87 -4.50 23.84 27.56
N ARG A 88 -3.97 22.77 26.97
CA ARG A 88 -4.76 21.57 26.60
C ARG A 88 -5.31 20.78 27.79
N ARG A 89 -4.70 20.90 28.97
CA ARG A 89 -5.18 20.25 30.19
C ARG A 89 -6.33 21.01 30.86
N GLY A 90 -6.46 22.30 30.58
CA GLY A 90 -7.50 23.15 31.17
C GLY A 90 -8.82 23.08 30.41
N ALA A 91 -9.94 23.14 31.13
CA ALA A 91 -11.23 23.46 30.55
C ALA A 91 -11.28 24.99 30.29
N LEU A 92 -11.13 25.38 29.03
CA LEU A 92 -11.00 26.80 28.66
C LEU A 92 -12.36 27.49 28.51
N SER A 93 -12.51 28.67 29.11
CA SER A 93 -13.61 29.59 28.84
C SER A 93 -13.52 30.17 27.41
N VAL A 94 -14.60 30.80 26.93
CA VAL A 94 -14.62 31.44 25.60
C VAL A 94 -13.55 32.52 25.48
N GLU A 95 -13.36 33.33 26.52
CA GLU A 95 -12.31 34.36 26.57
C GLU A 95 -10.91 33.75 26.53
N GLN A 96 -10.68 32.68 27.29
CA GLN A 96 -9.42 31.96 27.31
C GLN A 96 -9.11 31.29 25.96
N LYS A 97 -10.15 30.81 25.25
CA LYS A 97 -10.05 30.31 23.88
C LYS A 97 -9.62 31.41 22.91
N ASN A 98 -10.25 32.59 22.92
CA ASN A 98 -9.87 33.71 22.06
C ASN A 98 -8.44 34.19 22.35
N TRP A 99 -8.07 34.27 23.63
CA TRP A 99 -6.72 34.62 24.03
C TRP A 99 -5.67 33.60 23.57
N THR A 100 -5.98 32.30 23.68
CA THR A 100 -5.11 31.21 23.20
C THR A 100 -4.87 31.30 21.70
N GLU A 101 -5.87 31.75 20.92
CA GLU A 101 -5.75 31.88 19.46
C GLU A 101 -4.76 32.98 19.11
N MET A 102 -4.86 34.13 19.80
CA MET A 102 -3.92 35.24 19.66
C MET A 102 -2.50 34.85 20.09
N LEU A 103 -2.37 34.05 21.15
CA LEU A 103 -1.09 33.53 21.60
C LEU A 103 -0.45 32.60 20.55
N ILE A 104 -1.20 31.63 20.03
CA ILE A 104 -0.72 30.73 18.97
C ILE A 104 -0.33 31.52 17.73
N SER A 105 -1.12 32.52 17.34
CA SER A 105 -0.80 33.43 16.23
C SER A 105 0.52 34.18 16.46
N THR A 106 0.76 34.63 17.69
CA THR A 106 2.02 35.28 18.08
C THR A 106 3.20 34.31 17.98
N PHE A 107 3.05 33.09 18.48
CA PHE A 107 4.08 32.05 18.38
C PHE A 107 4.42 31.72 16.93
N VAL A 108 3.41 31.60 16.07
CA VAL A 108 3.64 31.35 14.64
C VAL A 108 4.39 32.52 14.00
N LYS A 109 4.03 33.77 14.31
CA LYS A 109 4.74 34.96 13.79
C LYS A 109 6.21 34.96 14.20
N GLU A 110 6.51 34.68 15.47
CA GLU A 110 7.87 34.60 15.99
C GLU A 110 8.69 33.51 15.26
N LEU A 111 8.11 32.32 15.10
CA LEU A 111 8.74 31.22 14.38
C LEU A 111 8.94 31.53 12.89
N CYS A 112 7.98 32.20 12.23
CA CYS A 112 8.15 32.64 10.84
C CYS A 112 9.34 33.60 10.67
N VAL A 113 9.56 34.51 11.62
CA VAL A 113 10.75 35.38 11.61
C VAL A 113 12.03 34.54 11.68
N PHE A 114 12.10 33.56 12.59
CA PHE A 114 13.26 32.67 12.66
C PHE A 114 13.46 31.82 11.39
N ALA A 115 12.38 31.36 10.75
CA ALA A 115 12.46 30.58 9.51
C ALA A 115 12.99 31.40 8.31
N ASN A 116 12.75 32.71 8.33
CA ASN A 116 13.27 33.65 7.34
C ASN A 116 14.73 34.01 7.63
N ASP A 117 15.05 34.34 8.89
CA ASP A 117 16.39 34.75 9.33
C ASP A 117 17.39 33.59 9.29
N PHE A 118 16.95 32.35 9.53
CA PHE A 118 17.82 31.16 9.66
C PHE A 118 17.35 30.01 8.74
N PRO A 119 17.73 30.03 7.44
CA PRO A 119 17.28 29.04 6.46
C PRO A 119 17.59 27.57 6.83
N HIS A 120 18.70 27.31 7.52
CA HIS A 120 19.09 25.95 7.94
C HIS A 120 18.20 25.36 9.05
N LEU A 121 17.38 26.18 9.71
CA LEU A 121 16.39 25.74 10.71
C LEU A 121 14.98 25.64 10.13
N ARG A 122 14.78 26.05 8.87
CA ARG A 122 13.45 26.24 8.27
C ARG A 122 12.61 24.97 8.30
N ALA A 123 13.21 23.81 8.03
CA ALA A 123 12.51 22.52 8.09
C ALA A 123 11.90 22.28 9.48
N THR A 124 12.73 22.30 10.53
CA THR A 124 12.31 22.10 11.92
C THR A 124 11.30 23.16 12.38
N ILE A 125 11.48 24.42 11.96
CA ILE A 125 10.56 25.49 12.32
C ILE A 125 9.19 25.29 11.63
N CYS A 126 9.16 24.88 10.36
CA CYS A 126 7.91 24.52 9.68
C CYS A 126 7.18 23.39 10.41
N LEU A 127 7.92 22.40 10.93
CA LEU A 127 7.36 21.33 11.74
C LEU A 127 6.68 21.87 13.02
N TYR A 128 7.35 22.76 13.75
CA TYR A 128 6.79 23.37 14.96
C TYR A 128 5.62 24.30 14.70
N ILE A 129 5.63 25.06 13.60
CA ILE A 129 4.47 25.83 13.16
C ILE A 129 3.30 24.88 12.86
N GLY A 130 3.57 23.75 12.18
CA GLY A 130 2.59 22.69 11.95
C GLY A 130 1.98 22.17 13.25
N ASP A 131 2.80 21.89 14.26
CA ASP A 131 2.34 21.45 15.58
C ASP A 131 1.43 22.49 16.25
N LEU A 132 1.79 23.76 16.22
CA LEU A 132 0.95 24.85 16.75
C LEU A 132 -0.40 24.91 16.04
N ARG A 133 -0.42 24.75 14.71
CA ARG A 133 -1.66 24.73 13.92
C ARG A 133 -2.50 23.50 14.21
N ARG A 134 -1.88 22.33 14.36
CA ARG A 134 -2.58 21.11 14.79
C ARG A 134 -3.19 21.28 16.17
N TYR A 135 -2.47 21.85 17.14
CA TYR A 135 -3.03 22.10 18.47
C TYR A 135 -4.18 23.11 18.44
N ALA A 136 -4.10 24.15 17.60
CA ALA A 136 -5.24 25.03 17.38
C ALA A 136 -6.45 24.24 16.84
N TRP A 137 -6.26 23.38 15.84
CA TRP A 137 -7.35 22.52 15.36
C TRP A 137 -7.95 21.65 16.47
N MET A 138 -7.13 21.02 17.32
CA MET A 138 -7.62 20.21 18.45
C MET A 138 -8.39 21.02 19.50
N ILE A 139 -8.09 22.31 19.67
CA ILE A 139 -8.73 23.18 20.66
C ILE A 139 -10.04 23.78 20.12
N TYR A 140 -10.07 24.15 18.83
CA TYR A 140 -11.17 24.89 18.22
C TYR A 140 -12.07 24.06 17.30
N GLY A 141 -11.59 22.93 16.79
CA GLY A 141 -12.30 22.09 15.81
C GLY A 141 -12.43 22.71 14.41
N VAL A 142 -11.71 23.81 14.12
CA VAL A 142 -11.84 24.54 12.84
C VAL A 142 -10.90 23.94 11.78
N GLU A 143 -11.47 23.46 10.68
CA GLU A 143 -10.74 22.72 9.63
C GLU A 143 -9.62 23.52 8.97
N ARG A 144 -9.77 24.86 8.90
CA ARG A 144 -8.70 25.77 8.45
C ARG A 144 -7.37 25.49 9.15
N TYR A 145 -7.39 25.20 10.45
CA TYR A 145 -6.18 24.94 11.22
C TYR A 145 -5.53 23.60 10.86
N ARG A 146 -6.33 22.57 10.57
CA ARG A 146 -5.85 21.28 10.06
C ARG A 146 -5.19 21.43 8.69
N ASN A 147 -5.81 22.18 7.78
CA ASN A 147 -5.24 22.44 6.45
C ASN A 147 -3.92 23.22 6.52
N LEU A 148 -3.83 24.22 7.39
CA LEU A 148 -2.58 24.95 7.62
C LEU A 148 -1.50 24.05 8.24
N ALA A 149 -1.86 23.13 9.14
CA ALA A 149 -0.93 22.16 9.70
C ALA A 149 -0.39 21.21 8.62
N LEU A 150 -1.27 20.67 7.76
CA LEU A 150 -0.89 19.84 6.60
C LEU A 150 0.11 20.56 5.70
N LEU A 151 -0.17 21.83 5.35
CA LEU A 151 0.73 22.64 4.52
C LEU A 151 2.12 22.77 5.15
N CYS A 152 2.18 23.04 6.46
CA CYS A 152 3.44 23.21 7.19
C CYS A 152 4.24 21.91 7.27
N TYR A 153 3.60 20.77 7.54
CA TYR A 153 4.28 19.48 7.57
C TYR A 153 4.75 19.03 6.18
N ARG A 154 3.95 19.25 5.12
CA ARG A 154 4.38 19.03 3.72
C ARG A 154 5.59 19.89 3.36
N LYS A 155 5.61 21.15 3.79
CA LYS A 155 6.75 22.05 3.60
C LYS A 155 7.99 21.58 4.38
N SER A 156 7.81 21.13 5.62
CA SER A 156 8.89 20.55 6.43
C SER A 156 9.49 19.34 5.73
N ALA A 157 8.66 18.37 5.31
CA ALA A 157 9.11 17.19 4.58
C ALA A 157 9.83 17.55 3.27
N LYS A 158 9.38 18.60 2.55
CA LYS A 158 10.06 19.11 1.34
C LYS A 158 11.44 19.72 1.59
N LEU A 159 11.69 20.20 2.80
CA LEU A 159 12.97 20.80 3.17
C LEU A 159 13.93 19.79 3.81
N ASP A 160 13.40 18.73 4.42
CA ASP A 160 14.15 17.68 5.12
C ASP A 160 13.38 16.35 4.99
N GLU A 161 13.67 15.61 3.91
CA GLU A 161 13.04 14.32 3.62
C GLU A 161 13.59 13.17 4.45
N GLU A 162 14.79 13.33 5.01
CA GLU A 162 15.44 12.29 5.79
C GLU A 162 14.78 12.11 7.16
N ASN A 163 14.09 13.14 7.63
CA ASN A 163 13.47 13.20 8.95
C ASN A 163 12.04 12.66 8.96
N GLY A 164 11.85 11.50 9.60
CA GLY A 164 10.58 10.79 9.68
C GLY A 164 9.47 11.53 10.45
N ILE A 165 9.80 12.55 11.27
CA ILE A 165 8.82 13.21 12.14
C ILE A 165 7.71 13.88 11.31
N ALA A 166 8.05 14.55 10.21
CA ALA A 166 7.06 15.25 9.38
C ALA A 166 6.02 14.29 8.80
N PHE A 167 6.46 13.12 8.29
CA PHE A 167 5.55 12.08 7.83
C PHE A 167 4.67 11.55 8.96
N ASN A 168 5.24 11.30 10.15
CA ASN A 168 4.43 10.88 11.29
C ASN A 168 3.34 11.90 11.65
N GLN A 169 3.64 13.20 11.62
CA GLN A 169 2.62 14.22 11.89
C GLN A 169 1.55 14.30 10.79
N LEU A 170 1.91 14.08 9.51
CA LEU A 170 0.94 13.94 8.42
C LEU A 170 -0.01 12.77 8.69
N GLY A 171 0.53 11.61 9.10
CA GLY A 171 -0.26 10.43 9.46
C GLY A 171 -1.28 10.72 10.56
N LEU A 172 -0.87 11.40 11.63
CA LEU A 172 -1.77 11.78 12.73
C LEU A 172 -2.91 12.72 12.30
N LEU A 173 -2.70 13.57 11.30
CA LEU A 173 -3.75 14.46 10.79
C LEU A 173 -4.76 13.76 9.89
N VAL A 174 -4.36 12.68 9.21
CA VAL A 174 -5.22 12.00 8.22
C VAL A 174 -5.80 10.69 8.72
N GLN A 175 -5.35 10.15 9.86
CA GLN A 175 -5.75 8.83 10.36
C GLN A 175 -7.26 8.62 10.53
N GLU A 176 -8.02 9.67 10.87
CA GLU A 176 -9.47 9.57 11.02
C GLU A 176 -10.19 9.58 9.66
N ALA A 177 -9.68 10.34 8.69
CA ALA A 177 -10.30 10.48 7.37
C ALA A 177 -9.86 9.41 6.37
N SER A 178 -8.61 8.96 6.47
CA SER A 178 -8.03 7.92 5.61
C SER A 178 -6.98 7.12 6.39
N PRO A 179 -7.40 6.02 7.04
CA PRO A 179 -6.50 5.12 7.75
C PRO A 179 -5.37 4.57 6.87
N ALA A 180 -5.67 4.22 5.61
CA ALA A 180 -4.67 3.72 4.66
C ALA A 180 -3.56 4.73 4.35
N CYS A 181 -3.92 6.00 4.11
CA CYS A 181 -2.93 7.06 3.93
C CYS A 181 -2.15 7.33 5.23
N ALA A 182 -2.78 7.27 6.40
CA ALA A 182 -2.06 7.43 7.66
C ALA A 182 -1.04 6.32 7.88
N LEU A 183 -1.42 5.07 7.58
CA LEU A 183 -0.52 3.93 7.65
C LEU A 183 0.68 4.10 6.71
N LEU A 184 0.45 4.55 5.48
CA LEU A 184 1.54 4.91 4.55
C LEU A 184 2.50 5.90 5.19
N TYR A 185 2.01 7.00 5.77
CA TYR A 185 2.86 8.02 6.36
C TYR A 185 3.60 7.55 7.62
N PHE A 186 2.98 6.71 8.46
CA PHE A 186 3.66 6.11 9.60
C PHE A 186 4.76 5.14 9.15
N LEU A 187 4.52 4.35 8.10
CA LEU A 187 5.53 3.45 7.54
C LEU A 187 6.66 4.25 6.88
N LEU A 188 6.38 5.35 6.16
CA LEU A 188 7.40 6.26 5.65
C LEU A 188 8.25 6.85 6.80
N ALA A 189 7.61 7.23 7.91
CA ALA A 189 8.31 7.76 9.09
C ALA A 189 9.25 6.73 9.76
N ASP A 190 8.87 5.44 9.78
CA ASP A 190 9.73 4.36 10.30
C ASP A 190 10.83 3.97 9.29
N ASN A 191 10.55 4.09 7.98
CA ASN A 191 11.50 3.75 6.93
C ASN A 191 12.50 4.87 6.59
N ALA A 192 12.24 6.10 7.02
CA ALA A 192 13.14 7.24 6.80
C ALA A 192 14.55 7.00 7.39
N PRO A 193 15.61 7.61 6.79
CA PRO A 193 16.98 7.54 7.32
C PRO A 193 17.09 7.97 8.79
N LEU A 194 16.42 9.05 9.17
CA LEU A 194 16.24 9.48 10.55
C LEU A 194 14.81 9.11 10.98
N SER A 195 14.62 7.84 11.34
CA SER A 195 13.32 7.28 11.70
C SER A 195 12.73 7.94 12.94
N PHE A 196 11.40 8.04 12.99
CA PHE A 196 10.69 8.47 14.21
C PHE A 196 10.32 7.26 15.07
N ASP A 197 10.87 7.17 16.29
CA ASP A 197 10.67 6.02 17.19
C ASP A 197 9.20 5.71 17.50
N GLY A 198 8.33 6.73 17.54
CA GLY A 198 6.90 6.56 17.80
C GLY A 198 6.09 6.03 16.60
N ALA A 199 6.69 6.00 15.39
CA ALA A 199 5.97 5.64 14.16
C ALA A 199 5.48 4.18 14.19
N TYR A 200 6.33 3.25 14.61
CA TYR A 200 5.95 1.84 14.74
C TYR A 200 4.79 1.64 15.72
N THR A 201 4.79 2.35 16.86
CA THR A 201 3.68 2.29 17.82
C THR A 201 2.39 2.80 17.20
N ASN A 202 2.45 3.85 16.37
CA ASN A 202 1.28 4.36 15.65
C ASN A 202 0.76 3.36 14.60
N VAL A 203 1.65 2.66 13.88
CA VAL A 203 1.27 1.55 12.98
C VAL A 203 0.48 0.48 13.73
N ILE A 204 1.02 -0.04 14.84
CA ILE A 204 0.35 -1.08 15.63
C ILE A 204 -0.98 -0.60 16.20
N SER A 205 -1.01 0.62 16.71
CA SER A 205 -2.22 1.19 17.34
C SER A 205 -3.33 1.38 16.30
N LEU A 206 -3.00 1.88 15.12
CA LEU A 206 -3.96 2.07 14.04
C LEU A 206 -4.51 0.73 13.54
N LEU A 207 -3.65 -0.27 13.32
CA LEU A 207 -4.09 -1.60 12.87
C LEU A 207 -5.03 -2.27 13.88
N LYS A 208 -4.73 -2.17 15.18
CA LYS A 208 -5.61 -2.68 16.25
C LYS A 208 -6.95 -1.95 16.27
N GLN A 209 -6.94 -0.63 16.18
CA GLN A 209 -8.16 0.19 16.15
C GLN A 209 -9.06 -0.19 14.96
N GLN A 210 -8.49 -0.37 13.76
CA GLN A 210 -9.27 -0.75 12.58
C GLN A 210 -9.92 -2.13 12.73
N LYS A 211 -9.21 -3.09 13.34
CA LYS A 211 -9.75 -4.42 13.66
C LYS A 211 -10.91 -4.35 14.65
N GLU A 212 -10.79 -3.54 15.71
CA GLU A 212 -11.84 -3.37 16.72
C GLU A 212 -13.09 -2.71 16.12
N GLN A 213 -12.91 -1.78 15.20
CA GLN A 213 -13.98 -1.12 14.46
C GLN A 213 -14.64 -2.01 13.38
N LYS A 214 -14.13 -3.24 13.17
CA LYS A 214 -14.59 -4.18 12.12
C LYS A 214 -14.64 -3.54 10.72
N MET A 215 -13.72 -2.62 10.43
CA MET A 215 -13.61 -2.02 9.10
C MET A 215 -13.07 -3.06 8.11
N GLU A 216 -13.78 -3.29 7.01
CA GLU A 216 -13.45 -4.30 5.98
C GLU A 216 -12.39 -3.82 4.98
N ASP A 217 -11.29 -3.22 5.45
CA ASP A 217 -10.15 -2.94 4.57
C ASP A 217 -9.25 -4.19 4.47
N SER A 218 -9.20 -4.77 3.26
CA SER A 218 -8.43 -5.99 2.98
C SER A 218 -6.93 -5.79 3.19
N THR A 219 -6.38 -4.62 2.84
CA THR A 219 -4.96 -4.28 3.00
C THR A 219 -4.63 -4.18 4.49
N MET A 220 -5.47 -3.48 5.25
CA MET A 220 -5.32 -3.37 6.71
C MET A 220 -5.39 -4.73 7.41
N SER A 221 -6.29 -5.60 6.97
CA SER A 221 -6.47 -6.94 7.56
C SER A 221 -5.23 -7.82 7.40
N ILE A 222 -4.61 -7.83 6.22
CA ILE A 222 -3.34 -8.54 5.99
C ILE A 222 -2.24 -7.97 6.88
N LEU A 223 -2.13 -6.64 6.94
CA LEU A 223 -1.06 -6.01 7.70
C LEU A 223 -1.23 -6.20 9.20
N GLU A 224 -2.45 -6.07 9.73
CA GLU A 224 -2.71 -6.38 11.13
C GLU A 224 -2.22 -7.78 11.48
N HIS A 225 -2.58 -8.79 10.69
CA HIS A 225 -2.13 -10.16 10.89
C HIS A 225 -0.60 -10.30 10.87
N CYS A 226 0.09 -9.64 9.93
CA CYS A 226 1.57 -9.68 9.85
C CYS A 226 2.25 -8.99 11.05
N PHE A 227 1.67 -7.89 11.53
CA PHE A 227 2.27 -7.12 12.62
C PHE A 227 1.97 -7.71 14.01
N THR A 228 0.82 -8.35 14.22
CA THR A 228 0.34 -8.74 15.56
C THR A 228 0.33 -10.25 15.82
N CYS A 229 -0.15 -11.09 14.89
CA CYS A 229 -0.44 -12.50 15.16
C CYS A 229 -0.20 -13.45 13.98
N PHE A 230 0.94 -13.29 13.30
CA PHE A 230 1.24 -14.00 12.06
C PHE A 230 1.14 -15.53 12.16
N ARG A 231 0.39 -16.10 11.21
CA ARG A 231 0.24 -17.53 10.95
C ARG A 231 0.14 -17.74 9.45
N GLN A 232 0.96 -18.64 8.91
CA GLN A 232 1.07 -18.86 7.47
C GLN A 232 -0.27 -19.24 6.81
N SER A 233 -1.00 -20.20 7.37
CA SER A 233 -2.26 -20.69 6.80
C SER A 233 -3.34 -19.61 6.72
N TYR A 234 -3.44 -18.75 7.74
CA TYR A 234 -4.39 -17.65 7.75
C TYR A 234 -3.95 -16.49 6.84
N PHE A 235 -2.64 -16.27 6.72
CA PHE A 235 -2.11 -15.30 5.76
C PHE A 235 -2.48 -15.66 4.32
N GLU A 236 -2.42 -16.95 3.94
CA GLU A 236 -2.83 -17.40 2.60
C GLU A 236 -4.30 -17.09 2.30
N GLU A 237 -5.19 -17.26 3.28
CA GLU A 237 -6.61 -16.90 3.12
C GLU A 237 -6.79 -15.40 2.90
N LEU A 238 -6.16 -14.57 3.74
CA LEU A 238 -6.23 -13.12 3.63
C LEU A 238 -5.58 -12.62 2.32
N SER A 239 -4.46 -13.22 1.93
CA SER A 239 -3.74 -12.94 0.68
C SER A 239 -4.63 -13.15 -0.54
N THR A 240 -5.49 -14.17 -0.51
CA THR A 240 -6.41 -14.46 -1.62
C THR A 240 -7.49 -13.37 -1.72
N LYS A 241 -8.13 -13.05 -0.58
CA LYS A 241 -9.13 -11.96 -0.50
C LYS A 241 -8.58 -10.61 -0.94
N TRP A 242 -7.37 -10.27 -0.51
CA TRP A 242 -6.72 -9.03 -0.92
C TRP A 242 -6.38 -9.02 -2.42
N SER A 243 -5.96 -10.16 -2.97
CA SER A 243 -5.68 -10.24 -4.40
C SER A 243 -6.94 -10.01 -5.23
N GLU A 244 -8.06 -10.61 -4.83
CA GLU A 244 -9.38 -10.35 -5.45
C GLU A 244 -9.80 -8.88 -5.35
N TYR A 245 -9.62 -8.28 -4.17
CA TYR A 245 -9.87 -6.85 -3.98
C TYR A 245 -9.05 -6.00 -4.95
N VAL A 246 -7.73 -6.22 -5.04
CA VAL A 246 -6.87 -5.45 -5.95
C VAL A 246 -7.26 -5.66 -7.41
N ILE A 247 -7.56 -6.89 -7.82
CA ILE A 247 -8.02 -7.19 -9.19
C ILE A 247 -9.31 -6.42 -9.50
N SER A 248 -10.28 -6.44 -8.60
CA SER A 248 -11.54 -5.69 -8.75
C SER A 248 -11.29 -4.17 -8.85
N GLN A 249 -10.36 -3.62 -8.07
CA GLN A 249 -9.97 -2.21 -8.15
C GLN A 249 -9.26 -1.85 -9.47
N LEU A 250 -8.47 -2.78 -10.04
CA LEU A 250 -7.88 -2.62 -11.36
C LEU A 250 -8.97 -2.65 -12.45
N GLU A 251 -9.89 -3.61 -12.43
CA GLU A 251 -10.99 -3.69 -13.40
C GLU A 251 -11.85 -2.42 -13.42
N THR A 252 -12.10 -1.84 -12.24
CA THR A 252 -12.84 -0.58 -12.07
C THR A 252 -11.98 0.69 -12.27
N ARG A 253 -10.71 0.53 -12.64
CA ARG A 253 -9.73 1.61 -12.88
C ARG A 253 -9.50 2.56 -11.70
N HIS A 254 -9.66 2.07 -10.47
CA HIS A 254 -9.35 2.80 -9.23
C HIS A 254 -7.85 2.74 -8.88
N ALA A 255 -7.02 3.30 -9.77
CA ALA A 255 -5.56 3.23 -9.69
C ALA A 255 -4.95 3.73 -8.36
N PHE A 256 -5.53 4.76 -7.74
CA PHE A 256 -5.02 5.32 -6.48
C PHE A 256 -5.07 4.29 -5.34
N HIS A 257 -6.18 3.57 -5.17
CA HIS A 257 -6.34 2.58 -4.09
C HIS A 257 -5.36 1.41 -4.23
N VAL A 258 -5.14 0.96 -5.47
CA VAL A 258 -4.17 -0.10 -5.78
C VAL A 258 -2.74 0.39 -5.53
N ALA A 259 -2.38 1.57 -6.05
CA ALA A 259 -1.07 2.18 -5.83
C ALA A 259 -0.76 2.36 -4.34
N LEU A 260 -1.72 2.90 -3.58
CA LEU A 260 -1.60 3.06 -2.13
C LEU A 260 -1.39 1.71 -1.42
N SER A 261 -2.17 0.69 -1.78
CA SER A 261 -2.05 -0.64 -1.20
C SER A 261 -0.69 -1.28 -1.49
N ILE A 262 -0.19 -1.16 -2.72
CA ILE A 262 1.17 -1.62 -3.09
C ILE A 262 2.24 -0.92 -2.26
N ASN A 263 2.19 0.42 -2.19
CA ASN A 263 3.16 1.21 -1.44
C ASN A 263 3.17 0.82 0.05
N VAL A 264 1.99 0.65 0.64
CA VAL A 264 1.81 0.28 2.04
C VAL A 264 2.30 -1.15 2.32
N ILE A 265 2.00 -2.12 1.46
CA ILE A 265 2.48 -3.52 1.57
C ILE A 265 4.01 -3.56 1.52
N VAL A 266 4.64 -2.84 0.60
CA VAL A 266 6.10 -2.86 0.44
C VAL A 266 6.79 -2.21 1.64
N LEU A 267 6.34 -1.02 2.06
CA LEU A 267 6.91 -0.35 3.23
C LEU A 267 6.65 -1.15 4.53
N ALA A 268 5.52 -1.85 4.62
CA ALA A 268 5.27 -2.78 5.72
C ALA A 268 6.28 -3.93 5.73
N ALA A 269 6.57 -4.51 4.56
CA ALA A 269 7.52 -5.60 4.43
C ALA A 269 8.93 -5.18 4.90
N THR A 270 9.40 -3.99 4.49
CA THR A 270 10.69 -3.44 4.93
C THR A 270 10.71 -3.12 6.42
N THR A 271 9.62 -2.57 6.95
CA THR A 271 9.44 -2.31 8.39
C THR A 271 9.56 -3.60 9.22
N LEU A 272 8.88 -4.66 8.80
CA LEU A 272 8.90 -5.96 9.47
C LEU A 272 10.32 -6.56 9.46
N LEU A 273 11.06 -6.41 8.37
CA LEU A 273 12.47 -6.82 8.31
C LEU A 273 13.34 -6.06 9.34
N LYS A 274 13.17 -4.74 9.49
CA LYS A 274 13.88 -3.96 10.53
C LYS A 274 13.61 -4.49 11.95
N ARG A 275 12.47 -5.17 12.15
CA ARG A 275 12.07 -5.81 13.42
C ARG A 275 12.43 -7.31 13.50
N GLY A 276 13.20 -7.83 12.55
CA GLY A 276 13.64 -9.24 12.54
C GLY A 276 12.60 -10.24 12.02
N LYS A 277 11.48 -9.77 11.47
CA LYS A 277 10.36 -10.57 10.96
C LYS A 277 10.54 -10.95 9.49
N GLY A 278 11.53 -11.82 9.24
CA GLY A 278 11.95 -12.19 7.88
C GLY A 278 10.94 -13.06 7.11
N ILE A 279 10.14 -13.87 7.81
CA ILE A 279 9.11 -14.71 7.18
C ILE A 279 7.98 -13.85 6.64
N GLU A 280 7.55 -12.86 7.43
CA GLU A 280 6.49 -11.93 7.08
C GLU A 280 6.89 -11.03 5.90
N LEU A 281 8.14 -10.53 5.89
CA LEU A 281 8.73 -9.87 4.72
C LEU A 281 8.60 -10.74 3.46
N GLN A 282 9.03 -12.01 3.53
CA GLN A 282 8.99 -12.91 2.38
C GLN A 282 7.56 -13.13 1.89
N CYS A 283 6.60 -13.30 2.80
CA CYS A 283 5.19 -13.49 2.47
C CYS A 283 4.59 -12.24 1.79
N LEU A 284 4.84 -11.04 2.34
CA LEU A 284 4.38 -9.79 1.74
C LEU A 284 5.07 -9.51 0.40
N SER A 285 6.35 -9.84 0.26
CA SER A 285 7.09 -9.68 -1.00
C SER A 285 6.56 -10.62 -2.09
N LYS A 286 6.30 -11.90 -1.75
CA LYS A 286 5.64 -12.86 -2.65
C LYS A 286 4.26 -12.38 -3.08
N LEU A 287 3.48 -11.84 -2.14
CA LEU A 287 2.16 -11.26 -2.40
C LEU A 287 2.27 -10.08 -3.38
N PHE A 288 3.21 -9.17 -3.14
CA PHE A 288 3.50 -8.05 -4.04
C PHE A 288 3.86 -8.55 -5.46
N PHE A 289 4.78 -9.51 -5.60
CA PHE A 289 5.20 -9.99 -6.92
C PHE A 289 4.03 -10.58 -7.72
N ARG A 290 3.15 -11.35 -7.08
CA ARG A 290 1.93 -11.88 -7.72
C ARG A 290 1.03 -10.77 -8.26
N ILE A 291 0.80 -9.72 -7.47
CA ILE A 291 -0.03 -8.59 -7.89
C ILE A 291 0.67 -7.68 -8.90
N SER A 292 1.99 -7.54 -8.83
CA SER A 292 2.75 -6.73 -9.78
C SER A 292 2.59 -7.24 -11.21
N GLU A 293 2.62 -8.56 -11.42
CA GLU A 293 2.43 -9.19 -12.73
C GLU A 293 1.02 -8.93 -13.29
N ILE A 294 0.00 -8.94 -12.43
CA ILE A 294 -1.38 -8.61 -12.84
C ILE A 294 -1.52 -7.12 -13.13
N THR A 295 -0.88 -6.27 -12.32
CA THR A 295 -0.92 -4.81 -12.48
C THR A 295 -0.25 -4.39 -13.78
N ILE A 296 0.92 -4.94 -14.11
CA ILE A 296 1.64 -4.64 -15.36
C ILE A 296 0.78 -5.05 -16.57
N ARG A 297 0.18 -6.24 -16.57
CA ARG A 297 -0.73 -6.67 -17.66
C ARG A 297 -1.93 -5.76 -17.84
N ASN A 298 -2.56 -5.31 -16.76
CA ASN A 298 -3.66 -4.35 -16.82
C ASN A 298 -3.19 -2.99 -17.37
N LEU A 299 -1.98 -2.55 -17.01
CA LEU A 299 -1.41 -1.32 -17.55
C LEU A 299 -1.13 -1.42 -19.05
N GLU A 300 -0.59 -2.55 -19.53
CA GLU A 300 -0.41 -2.82 -20.96
C GLU A 300 -1.75 -2.75 -21.72
N GLU A 301 -2.81 -3.37 -21.17
CA GLU A 301 -4.16 -3.31 -21.75
C GLU A 301 -4.70 -1.87 -21.79
N TRP A 302 -4.55 -1.11 -20.70
CA TRP A 302 -5.01 0.28 -20.65
C TRP A 302 -4.29 1.15 -21.69
N CYS A 303 -2.98 0.95 -21.86
CA CYS A 303 -2.18 1.65 -22.87
C CYS A 303 -2.58 1.25 -24.31
N ALA A 304 -2.84 -0.04 -24.56
CA ALA A 304 -3.27 -0.51 -25.87
C ALA A 304 -4.62 0.09 -26.28
N VAL A 305 -5.59 0.14 -25.36
CA VAL A 305 -6.90 0.77 -25.59
C VAL A 305 -6.76 2.25 -25.91
N GLU A 306 -5.82 2.96 -25.26
CA GLU A 306 -5.53 4.36 -25.58
C GLU A 306 -4.91 4.53 -26.98
N ALA A 307 -3.93 3.69 -27.34
CA ALA A 307 -3.28 3.72 -28.65
C ALA A 307 -4.29 3.44 -29.78
N GLU A 308 -5.15 2.44 -29.63
CA GLU A 308 -6.21 2.13 -30.58
C GLU A 308 -7.22 3.28 -30.72
N ALA A 309 -7.58 3.93 -29.61
CA ALA A 309 -8.46 5.10 -29.63
C ALA A 309 -7.81 6.31 -30.33
N VAL A 310 -6.50 6.46 -30.26
CA VAL A 310 -5.75 7.52 -30.97
C VAL A 310 -5.64 7.19 -32.46
N ASP A 311 -5.37 5.94 -32.83
CA ASP A 311 -5.26 5.50 -34.22
C ASP A 311 -6.61 5.55 -34.96
N LEU A 312 -7.70 5.14 -34.33
CA LEU A 312 -9.05 5.31 -34.88
C LEU A 312 -9.39 6.79 -35.10
N ARG A 313 -8.90 7.68 -34.23
CA ARG A 313 -9.05 9.14 -34.40
C ARG A 313 -8.23 9.67 -35.57
N ARG A 314 -6.96 9.26 -35.71
CA ARG A 314 -6.14 9.62 -36.88
C ARG A 314 -6.80 9.15 -38.18
N ARG A 315 -7.31 7.91 -38.22
CA ARG A 315 -8.01 7.37 -39.40
C ARG A 315 -9.31 8.13 -39.72
N ARG A 316 -10.05 8.62 -38.72
CA ARG A 316 -11.23 9.47 -38.93
C ARG A 316 -10.89 10.88 -39.42
N ALA A 317 -9.85 11.50 -38.85
CA ALA A 317 -9.37 12.81 -39.30
C ALA A 317 -8.83 12.76 -40.74
N SER A 318 -8.11 11.70 -41.10
CA SER A 318 -7.67 11.47 -42.49
C SER A 318 -8.80 11.12 -43.47
N SER A 319 -10.01 10.83 -42.98
CA SER A 319 -11.19 10.60 -43.82
C SER A 319 -12.10 11.82 -43.97
N SER A 320 -11.85 12.90 -43.23
CA SER A 320 -12.61 14.16 -43.33
C SER A 320 -11.96 15.21 -44.22
N ASP A 321 -10.74 15.00 -44.72
CA ASP A 321 -10.12 15.87 -45.73
C ASP A 321 -10.57 15.50 -47.16
N GLY A 322 -11.88 15.60 -47.37
CA GLY A 322 -12.48 15.71 -48.68
C GLY A 322 -13.07 17.11 -48.83
N SER A 323 -12.38 17.97 -49.59
CA SER A 323 -12.76 19.31 -50.05
C SER A 323 -12.74 20.47 -49.04
N ALA A 324 -11.65 21.25 -49.05
CA ALA A 324 -11.66 22.64 -49.53
C ALA A 324 -10.22 23.20 -49.60
N GLU A 325 -10.06 24.09 -50.57
CA GLU A 325 -8.88 24.69 -51.18
C GLU A 325 -7.74 25.20 -50.28
N GLU A 326 -6.58 25.22 -50.94
CA GLU A 326 -5.29 25.81 -50.59
C GLU A 326 -5.42 27.23 -50.00
N ASP A 327 -4.72 27.48 -48.90
CA ASP A 327 -4.07 28.76 -48.65
C ASP A 327 -2.79 28.53 -47.85
N GLU A 328 -1.65 28.82 -48.49
CA GLU A 328 -0.33 28.86 -47.90
C GLU A 328 -0.25 29.98 -46.86
N ILE A 329 -0.02 29.65 -45.60
CA ILE A 329 0.53 30.60 -44.62
C ILE A 329 1.73 29.95 -43.93
N GLU A 330 2.92 30.33 -44.40
CA GLU A 330 4.14 30.29 -43.61
C GLU A 330 3.95 31.12 -42.34
N GLU A 331 4.03 30.49 -41.16
CA GLU A 331 4.38 31.23 -39.94
C GLU A 331 5.41 30.47 -39.11
N ARG A 332 6.64 30.96 -39.23
CA ARG A 332 7.79 30.72 -38.38
C ARG A 332 7.55 31.45 -37.06
N GLY A 333 7.31 30.72 -35.96
CA GLY A 333 7.01 31.33 -34.66
C GLY A 333 7.42 30.47 -33.48
N GLU A 334 8.44 30.94 -32.76
CA GLU A 334 8.94 30.42 -31.48
C GLU A 334 7.79 30.16 -30.49
N LYS A 335 7.63 28.91 -30.02
CA LYS A 335 6.82 28.64 -28.82
C LYS A 335 7.69 28.76 -27.57
N HIS A 336 7.81 30.00 -27.12
CA HIS A 336 8.12 30.33 -25.75
C HIS A 336 7.23 29.55 -24.78
N CYS A 337 7.87 28.87 -23.83
CA CYS A 337 7.23 28.21 -22.71
C CYS A 337 6.56 29.28 -21.81
N SER A 338 5.25 29.47 -21.97
CA SER A 338 4.45 30.31 -21.09
C SER A 338 4.42 29.72 -19.69
N ARG A 339 5.15 30.40 -18.80
CA ARG A 339 5.25 30.17 -17.37
C ARG A 339 3.96 30.65 -16.71
N SER A 340 2.97 29.77 -16.56
CA SER A 340 1.79 30.02 -15.73
C SER A 340 2.12 29.74 -14.26
N SER A 341 2.26 30.82 -13.48
CA SER A 341 2.11 30.77 -12.04
C SER A 341 0.63 30.59 -11.71
N SER A 342 0.27 29.52 -11.00
CA SER A 342 -1.03 29.43 -10.35
C SER A 342 -0.88 28.81 -8.96
N LEU A 343 -0.73 29.71 -7.99
CA LEU A 343 -1.30 29.56 -6.67
C LEU A 343 -2.82 29.38 -6.81
N GLU A 344 -3.39 28.56 -5.93
CA GLU A 344 -4.81 28.50 -5.54
C GLU A 344 -5.78 27.84 -6.53
N LYS A 345 -6.19 26.61 -6.16
CA LYS A 345 -7.60 26.20 -5.99
C LYS A 345 -7.64 24.95 -5.11
N ASP A 346 -7.44 25.16 -3.81
CA ASP A 346 -7.75 24.22 -2.73
C ASP A 346 -9.11 24.62 -2.14
N VAL A 347 -10.23 24.11 -2.67
CA VAL A 347 -11.54 24.16 -2.00
C VAL A 347 -12.36 22.95 -2.43
N VAL A 348 -12.81 22.16 -1.46
CA VAL A 348 -13.91 21.22 -1.61
C VAL A 348 -15.21 22.01 -1.48
N SER A 349 -16.03 21.98 -2.51
CA SER A 349 -17.47 22.16 -2.44
C SER A 349 -18.10 21.23 -3.47
N GLU A 350 -18.85 20.23 -2.98
CA GLU A 350 -19.90 19.59 -3.77
C GLU A 350 -20.97 20.65 -4.00
N ASP A 351 -21.08 21.15 -5.24
CA ASP A 351 -22.30 21.72 -5.79
C ASP A 351 -22.18 21.66 -7.31
N ASP A 352 -23.06 20.86 -7.91
CA ASP A 352 -23.25 20.72 -9.35
C ASP A 352 -23.71 22.07 -9.93
N GLU A 353 -22.84 22.77 -10.64
CA GLU A 353 -23.25 23.74 -11.66
C GLU A 353 -22.80 23.26 -13.03
N ILE A 354 -23.81 22.84 -13.81
CA ILE A 354 -23.73 22.41 -15.20
C ILE A 354 -23.26 23.60 -16.05
N ILE A 355 -21.95 23.70 -16.27
CA ILE A 355 -21.39 24.51 -17.35
C ILE A 355 -21.20 23.57 -18.53
N ALA A 356 -21.84 23.91 -19.67
CA ALA A 356 -21.73 23.14 -20.90
C ALA A 356 -20.27 23.09 -21.37
N GLU A 357 -19.57 22.01 -21.02
CA GLU A 357 -18.21 21.73 -21.48
C GLU A 357 -18.27 21.32 -22.96
N THR A 358 -17.59 22.08 -23.82
CA THR A 358 -17.38 21.74 -25.22
C THR A 358 -16.71 20.37 -25.32
N GLU A 359 -17.18 19.47 -26.20
CA GLU A 359 -16.78 18.05 -26.25
C GLU A 359 -15.25 17.84 -26.26
N GLU A 360 -14.48 18.71 -26.92
CA GLU A 360 -13.00 18.66 -26.97
C GLU A 360 -12.32 18.86 -25.60
N SER A 361 -12.88 19.73 -24.75
CA SER A 361 -12.38 19.98 -23.39
C SER A 361 -12.66 18.81 -22.45
N SER A 362 -13.79 18.14 -22.63
CA SER A 362 -14.16 16.95 -21.86
C SER A 362 -13.28 15.74 -22.24
N LEU A 363 -12.85 15.67 -23.51
CA LEU A 363 -12.04 14.57 -24.05
C LEU A 363 -10.55 14.70 -23.70
N SER A 364 -9.99 15.92 -23.72
CA SER A 364 -8.62 16.17 -23.26
C SER A 364 -8.46 15.88 -21.76
N LYS A 365 -9.45 16.26 -20.94
CA LYS A 365 -9.49 15.91 -19.50
C LYS A 365 -9.50 14.40 -19.26
N LYS A 366 -10.30 13.64 -20.00
CA LYS A 366 -10.36 12.17 -19.88
C LYS A 366 -9.05 11.47 -20.24
N ASN A 367 -8.35 11.97 -21.27
CA ASN A 367 -7.02 11.46 -21.65
C ASN A 367 -6.00 11.73 -20.54
N HIS A 368 -5.97 12.95 -19.98
CA HIS A 368 -5.05 13.27 -18.87
C HIS A 368 -5.34 12.47 -17.60
N GLU A 369 -6.61 12.21 -17.30
CA GLU A 369 -6.99 11.41 -16.14
C GLU A 369 -6.53 9.96 -16.26
N THR A 370 -6.67 9.34 -17.43
CA THR A 370 -6.23 7.97 -17.67
C THR A 370 -4.70 7.86 -17.63
N GLN A 371 -4.00 8.83 -18.21
CA GLN A 371 -2.54 8.95 -18.10
C GLN A 371 -2.09 9.07 -16.63
N HIS A 372 -2.73 9.92 -15.82
CA HIS A 372 -2.42 10.05 -14.40
C HIS A 372 -2.65 8.76 -13.61
N ARG A 373 -3.69 7.98 -13.96
CA ARG A 373 -3.95 6.66 -13.36
C ARG A 373 -2.83 5.67 -13.67
N ILE A 374 -2.41 5.58 -14.94
CA ILE A 374 -1.29 4.74 -15.38
C ILE A 374 0.00 5.14 -14.64
N GLN A 375 0.33 6.42 -14.63
CA GLN A 375 1.53 6.95 -13.98
C GLN A 375 1.52 6.71 -12.46
N SER A 376 0.35 6.77 -11.80
CA SER A 376 0.23 6.50 -10.36
C SER A 376 0.56 5.06 -10.00
N LEU A 377 0.09 4.10 -10.79
CA LEU A 377 0.44 2.68 -10.63
C LEU A 377 1.91 2.43 -10.93
N LEU A 378 2.44 3.06 -11.99
CA LEU A 378 3.84 2.95 -12.35
C LEU A 378 4.76 3.49 -11.24
N VAL A 379 4.40 4.61 -10.62
CA VAL A 379 5.08 5.14 -9.43
C VAL A 379 5.12 4.12 -8.30
N ALA A 380 4.00 3.44 -8.02
CA ALA A 380 3.97 2.41 -6.97
C ALA A 380 4.86 1.21 -7.29
N LEU A 381 4.90 0.76 -8.55
CA LEU A 381 5.77 -0.33 -8.99
C LEU A 381 7.26 0.05 -8.91
N LEU A 382 7.63 1.26 -9.35
CA LEU A 382 9.01 1.74 -9.27
C LEU A 382 9.45 2.00 -7.83
N HIS A 383 8.57 2.54 -6.99
CA HIS A 383 8.81 2.67 -5.56
C HIS A 383 9.03 1.29 -4.93
N ALA A 384 8.22 0.29 -5.29
CA ALA A 384 8.41 -1.07 -4.82
C ALA A 384 9.75 -1.67 -5.26
N ALA A 385 10.12 -1.48 -6.53
CA ALA A 385 11.37 -1.97 -7.08
C ALA A 385 12.59 -1.40 -6.35
N THR A 386 12.59 -0.09 -6.09
CA THR A 386 13.68 0.61 -5.39
C THR A 386 13.72 0.30 -3.89
N CYS A 387 12.55 0.20 -3.24
CA CYS A 387 12.44 -0.07 -1.81
C CYS A 387 12.83 -1.51 -1.44
N LEU A 388 12.45 -2.51 -2.26
CA LEU A 388 12.76 -3.92 -1.99
C LEU A 388 14.20 -4.30 -2.36
N ALA A 389 14.85 -3.59 -3.29
CA ALA A 389 16.18 -3.96 -3.81
C ALA A 389 17.23 -4.22 -2.71
N PRO A 390 17.44 -3.33 -1.71
CA PRO A 390 18.47 -3.54 -0.69
C PRO A 390 18.21 -4.77 0.19
N HIS A 391 16.96 -5.22 0.25
CA HIS A 391 16.54 -6.33 1.10
C HIS A 391 16.60 -7.67 0.36
N VAL A 392 16.22 -7.70 -0.92
CA VAL A 392 16.22 -8.93 -1.71
C VAL A 392 17.65 -9.43 -2.02
N TYR A 393 18.59 -8.52 -2.23
CA TYR A 393 20.01 -8.85 -2.46
C TYR A 393 20.82 -9.09 -1.18
N ASN A 394 20.15 -9.29 -0.04
CA ASN A 394 20.81 -9.65 1.21
C ASN A 394 21.05 -11.18 1.26
N ASP A 395 22.25 -11.62 1.62
CA ASP A 395 22.66 -13.04 1.69
C ASP A 395 21.73 -13.95 2.50
N LYS A 396 20.94 -13.37 3.42
CA LYS A 396 19.99 -14.10 4.27
C LYS A 396 18.65 -14.41 3.60
N VAL A 397 18.42 -13.91 2.38
CA VAL A 397 17.14 -14.05 1.68
C VAL A 397 17.16 -15.28 0.76
N PRO A 398 16.06 -16.08 0.71
CA PRO A 398 15.99 -17.23 -0.18
C PRO A 398 16.14 -16.83 -1.66
N SER A 399 16.90 -17.63 -2.41
CA SER A 399 17.13 -17.40 -3.85
C SER A 399 15.85 -17.40 -4.69
N ALA A 400 14.78 -18.03 -4.21
CA ALA A 400 13.45 -17.96 -4.81
C ALA A 400 12.94 -16.51 -4.87
N LEU A 401 13.12 -15.74 -3.80
CA LEU A 401 12.68 -14.35 -3.74
C LEU A 401 13.51 -13.47 -4.67
N HIS A 402 14.82 -13.74 -4.74
CA HIS A 402 15.71 -13.09 -5.70
C HIS A 402 15.25 -13.31 -7.15
N CYS A 403 14.96 -14.56 -7.52
CA CYS A 403 14.49 -14.88 -8.87
C CYS A 403 13.14 -14.20 -9.20
N GLN A 404 12.22 -14.08 -8.24
CA GLN A 404 10.96 -13.37 -8.43
C GLN A 404 11.17 -11.87 -8.63
N TYR A 405 12.07 -11.26 -7.85
CA TYR A 405 12.40 -9.84 -7.99
C TYR A 405 13.05 -9.52 -9.34
N GLU A 406 13.97 -10.37 -9.81
CA GLU A 406 14.58 -10.21 -11.14
C GLU A 406 13.53 -10.29 -12.25
N ASN A 407 12.62 -11.28 -12.18
CA ASN A 407 11.53 -11.42 -13.16
C ASN A 407 10.62 -10.19 -13.15
N PHE A 408 10.25 -9.69 -11.97
CA PHE A 408 9.49 -8.45 -11.81
C PHE A 408 10.23 -7.25 -12.43
N CYS A 409 11.53 -7.09 -12.19
CA CYS A 409 12.30 -6.00 -12.79
C CYS A 409 12.33 -6.10 -14.31
N GLN A 410 12.48 -7.31 -14.86
CA GLN A 410 12.47 -7.53 -16.32
C GLN A 410 11.12 -7.17 -16.95
N GLN A 411 10.02 -7.58 -16.33
CA GLN A 411 8.66 -7.20 -16.78
C GLN A 411 8.46 -5.69 -16.71
N LEU A 412 8.89 -5.07 -15.60
CA LEU A 412 8.79 -3.62 -15.44
C LEU A 412 9.60 -2.87 -16.50
N ILE A 413 10.83 -3.31 -16.78
CA ILE A 413 11.69 -2.73 -17.83
C ILE A 413 11.05 -2.84 -19.22
N GLN A 414 10.49 -4.00 -19.56
CA GLN A 414 9.77 -4.19 -20.82
C GLN A 414 8.62 -3.19 -20.95
N PHE A 415 7.83 -3.02 -19.89
CA PHE A 415 6.75 -2.06 -19.87
C PHE A 415 7.23 -0.59 -19.92
N LEU A 416 8.31 -0.25 -19.23
CA LEU A 416 8.92 1.09 -19.30
C LEU A 416 9.40 1.43 -20.71
N ASN A 417 10.01 0.46 -21.41
CA ASN A 417 10.46 0.63 -22.79
C ASN A 417 9.29 0.78 -23.77
N LEU A 418 8.16 0.11 -23.52
CA LEU A 418 6.93 0.30 -24.30
C LEU A 418 6.41 1.75 -24.22
N LEU A 419 6.63 2.42 -23.10
CA LEU A 419 6.17 3.79 -22.86
C LEU A 419 7.16 4.87 -23.35
N GLU A 420 8.34 4.50 -23.85
CA GLU A 420 9.38 5.42 -24.35
C GLU A 420 9.69 6.58 -23.36
N LEU A 421 9.73 6.25 -22.06
CA LEU A 421 9.89 7.26 -21.01
C LEU A 421 11.34 7.76 -20.94
N HIS A 422 11.49 9.07 -20.78
CA HIS A 422 12.77 9.74 -20.61
C HIS A 422 13.05 9.99 -19.12
N LEU A 423 14.33 10.08 -18.72
CA LEU A 423 14.76 10.31 -17.33
C LEU A 423 14.67 11.78 -16.88
N GLU A 424 14.03 12.65 -17.65
CA GLU A 424 13.94 14.08 -17.37
C GLU A 424 12.79 14.42 -16.42
N GLY A 425 13.00 15.39 -15.53
CA GLY A 425 11.95 15.93 -14.68
C GLY A 425 12.44 16.43 -13.33
N LYS A 426 11.60 17.23 -12.67
CA LYS A 426 11.86 17.69 -11.31
C LYS A 426 11.46 16.62 -10.31
N SER A 427 12.36 16.32 -9.38
CA SER A 427 12.03 15.45 -8.24
C SER A 427 11.05 16.18 -7.32
N GLU A 428 9.86 15.62 -7.17
CA GLU A 428 8.93 15.99 -6.10
C GLU A 428 9.16 15.16 -4.83
N ASN A 429 8.40 15.46 -3.78
CA ASN A 429 8.60 14.89 -2.45
C ASN A 429 7.79 13.61 -2.22
N ILE A 430 8.41 12.63 -1.57
CA ILE A 430 7.82 11.31 -1.29
C ILE A 430 6.49 11.33 -0.51
N TRP A 431 6.15 12.40 0.24
CA TRP A 431 4.82 12.49 0.87
C TRP A 431 3.67 12.47 -0.16
N GLN A 432 3.92 12.83 -1.42
CA GLN A 432 2.89 12.80 -2.47
C GLN A 432 2.39 11.38 -2.80
N LEU A 433 3.08 10.32 -2.35
CA LEU A 433 2.58 8.94 -2.47
C LEU A 433 1.18 8.77 -1.86
N GLY A 434 0.88 9.49 -0.76
CA GLY A 434 -0.44 9.54 -0.13
C GLY A 434 -1.18 10.86 -0.39
N GLY A 435 -0.75 11.63 -1.38
CA GLY A 435 -1.34 12.91 -1.78
C GLY A 435 -2.30 12.76 -2.97
N LEU A 436 -2.79 13.89 -3.48
CA LEU A 436 -3.72 13.93 -4.62
C LEU A 436 -3.02 13.70 -5.97
N THR A 437 -1.69 13.83 -6.04
CA THR A 437 -0.92 13.82 -7.30
C THR A 437 0.27 12.84 -7.27
N PRO A 438 0.09 11.56 -6.91
CA PRO A 438 1.20 10.61 -6.79
C PRO A 438 1.96 10.41 -8.11
N TRP A 439 1.31 10.55 -9.27
CA TRP A 439 1.94 10.47 -10.59
C TRP A 439 3.09 11.47 -10.80
N SER A 440 3.10 12.61 -10.10
CA SER A 440 4.18 13.59 -10.18
C SER A 440 5.53 13.09 -9.62
N LEU A 441 5.54 11.95 -8.93
CA LEU A 441 6.75 11.28 -8.45
C LEU A 441 7.41 10.37 -9.51
N LEU A 442 6.82 10.23 -10.70
CA LEU A 442 7.35 9.34 -11.73
C LEU A 442 8.83 9.65 -12.08
N PRO A 443 9.24 10.91 -12.36
CA PRO A 443 10.64 11.21 -12.67
C PRO A 443 11.60 10.82 -11.54
N ARG A 444 11.20 11.07 -10.29
CA ARG A 444 12.00 10.73 -9.10
C ARG A 444 12.25 9.22 -9.03
N PHE A 445 11.21 8.41 -9.20
CA PHE A 445 11.36 6.96 -9.07
C PHE A 445 12.00 6.30 -10.29
N LEU A 446 11.85 6.85 -11.49
CA LEU A 446 12.63 6.43 -12.66
C LEU A 446 14.14 6.66 -12.42
N GLN A 447 14.51 7.86 -11.98
CA GLN A 447 15.89 8.19 -11.66
C GLN A 447 16.43 7.30 -10.54
N ALA A 448 15.67 7.11 -9.45
CA ALA A 448 16.07 6.22 -8.35
C ALA A 448 16.21 4.75 -8.78
N PHE A 449 15.39 4.28 -9.71
CA PHE A 449 15.44 2.91 -10.22
C PHE A 449 16.70 2.63 -11.04
N VAL A 450 17.22 3.64 -11.74
CA VAL A 450 18.47 3.53 -12.53
C VAL A 450 19.71 3.85 -11.67
N GLN A 451 19.64 4.86 -10.80
CA GLN A 451 20.80 5.33 -10.03
C GLN A 451 21.09 4.50 -8.78
N SER A 452 20.15 3.68 -8.32
CA SER A 452 20.34 2.86 -7.12
C SER A 452 21.38 1.77 -7.38
N SER A 453 22.41 1.70 -6.53
CA SER A 453 23.39 0.60 -6.59
C SER A 453 22.78 -0.77 -6.31
N HIS A 454 21.56 -0.83 -5.76
CA HIS A 454 20.88 -2.08 -5.42
C HIS A 454 20.04 -2.65 -6.56
N THR A 455 19.56 -1.83 -7.49
CA THR A 455 18.71 -2.28 -8.61
C THR A 455 19.55 -2.85 -9.76
N PRO A 456 19.04 -3.86 -10.50
CA PRO A 456 19.75 -4.49 -11.63
C PRO A 456 19.42 -3.82 -12.97
N VAL A 457 19.48 -2.48 -13.04
CA VAL A 457 19.02 -1.71 -14.21
C VAL A 457 20.00 -0.61 -14.58
N GLU A 458 20.26 -0.48 -15.86
CA GLU A 458 20.98 0.65 -16.48
C GLU A 458 20.08 1.33 -17.53
N PHE A 459 20.41 2.56 -17.90
CA PHE A 459 19.69 3.32 -18.92
C PHE A 459 20.66 3.79 -20.00
N ASP A 460 20.43 3.34 -21.23
CA ASP A 460 21.18 3.69 -22.44
C ASP A 460 20.19 3.82 -23.60
N GLU A 461 19.57 5.00 -23.72
CA GLU A 461 18.39 5.32 -24.55
C GLU A 461 17.10 4.53 -24.18
N PHE A 462 17.26 3.30 -23.72
CA PHE A 462 16.25 2.37 -23.22
C PHE A 462 16.69 1.80 -21.87
N PHE A 463 15.74 1.26 -21.11
CA PHE A 463 16.02 0.55 -19.87
C PHE A 463 16.57 -0.85 -20.17
N VAL A 464 17.72 -1.18 -19.58
CA VAL A 464 18.44 -2.45 -19.79
C VAL A 464 18.61 -3.19 -18.47
N TYR A 465 18.28 -4.48 -18.47
CA TYR A 465 18.48 -5.35 -17.31
C TYR A 465 19.95 -5.79 -17.19
N THR A 466 20.58 -5.51 -16.06
CA THR A 466 21.98 -5.88 -15.77
C THR A 466 22.06 -6.88 -14.60
N PRO A 467 22.28 -8.18 -14.86
CA PRO A 467 22.34 -9.18 -13.80
C PRO A 467 23.56 -8.97 -12.91
N LYS A 468 23.35 -8.97 -11.59
CA LYS A 468 24.43 -9.07 -10.61
C LYS A 468 24.92 -10.52 -10.58
N ASN A 469 26.05 -10.79 -11.24
CA ASN A 469 26.51 -12.15 -11.51
C ASN A 469 27.63 -12.61 -10.56
N SER A 470 27.38 -13.71 -9.85
CA SER A 470 28.38 -14.66 -9.37
C SER A 470 28.03 -16.09 -9.83
N MET A 471 29.03 -16.94 -10.08
CA MET A 471 28.79 -18.35 -10.48
C MET A 471 27.98 -19.15 -9.44
N LYS A 472 28.01 -18.73 -8.17
CA LYS A 472 27.22 -19.32 -7.08
C LYS A 472 25.73 -18.98 -7.22
N GLU A 473 25.40 -17.76 -7.65
CA GLU A 473 24.03 -17.31 -7.90
C GLU A 473 23.38 -18.08 -9.05
N ASN A 474 24.10 -18.47 -10.10
CA ASN A 474 23.50 -19.22 -11.22
C ASN A 474 22.96 -20.61 -10.83
N LYS A 475 23.67 -21.35 -9.96
CA LYS A 475 23.17 -22.63 -9.44
C LYS A 475 21.98 -22.43 -8.50
N MET A 476 22.08 -21.42 -7.62
CA MET A 476 20.99 -21.04 -6.71
C MET A 476 19.75 -20.55 -7.46
N LYS A 477 19.92 -19.89 -8.61
CA LYS A 477 18.88 -19.43 -9.51
C LYS A 477 18.17 -20.58 -10.21
N ASN A 478 18.90 -21.59 -10.68
CA ASN A 478 18.28 -22.78 -11.26
C ASN A 478 17.47 -23.56 -10.21
N MET A 479 17.97 -23.67 -8.98
CA MET A 479 17.21 -24.29 -7.90
C MET A 479 15.99 -23.46 -7.49
N ALA A 480 16.12 -22.14 -7.46
CA ALA A 480 15.01 -21.22 -7.22
C ALA A 480 13.92 -21.35 -8.27
N LYS A 481 14.29 -21.43 -9.56
CA LYS A 481 13.33 -21.64 -10.66
C LYS A 481 12.57 -22.95 -10.51
N LEU A 482 13.25 -24.04 -10.15
CA LEU A 482 12.60 -25.33 -9.87
C LEU A 482 11.65 -25.24 -8.67
N TRP A 483 12.04 -24.56 -7.60
CA TRP A 483 11.18 -24.31 -6.44
C TRP A 483 9.94 -23.49 -6.78
N LEU A 484 10.08 -22.43 -7.57
CA LEU A 484 8.96 -21.59 -8.01
C LEU A 484 8.01 -22.33 -8.96
N ALA A 485 8.56 -23.16 -9.85
CA ALA A 485 7.76 -24.04 -10.70
C ALA A 485 6.95 -25.03 -9.85
N HIS A 486 7.58 -25.63 -8.84
CA HIS A 486 6.92 -26.52 -7.89
C HIS A 486 5.83 -25.80 -7.07
N ASP A 487 6.06 -24.58 -6.58
CA ASP A 487 5.06 -23.78 -5.85
C ASP A 487 3.87 -23.40 -6.76
N THR A 488 4.13 -23.10 -8.04
CA THR A 488 3.09 -22.79 -9.02
C THR A 488 2.26 -24.03 -9.35
N GLU A 489 2.90 -25.17 -9.55
CA GLU A 489 2.25 -26.47 -9.75
C GLU A 489 1.41 -26.86 -8.52
N LYS A 490 1.92 -26.60 -7.31
CA LYS A 490 1.17 -26.79 -6.06
C LYS A 490 -0.13 -25.99 -6.03
N GLU A 491 -0.09 -24.71 -6.41
CA GLU A 491 -1.26 -23.83 -6.37
C GLU A 491 -2.27 -24.15 -7.49
N GLN A 492 -1.78 -24.50 -8.68
CA GLN A 492 -2.61 -25.03 -9.76
C GLN A 492 -3.33 -26.31 -9.35
N ILE A 493 -2.65 -27.20 -8.64
CA ILE A 493 -3.24 -28.45 -8.16
C ILE A 493 -4.24 -28.17 -7.05
N ARG A 494 -3.93 -27.28 -6.10
CA ARG A 494 -4.86 -26.83 -5.04
C ARG A 494 -6.17 -26.28 -5.61
N THR A 495 -6.10 -25.45 -6.64
CA THR A 495 -7.29 -24.86 -7.29
C THR A 495 -8.05 -25.85 -8.20
N SER A 496 -7.41 -26.95 -8.61
CA SER A 496 -8.00 -28.02 -9.42
C SER A 496 -8.76 -29.10 -8.62
N LEU A 497 -8.65 -29.11 -7.29
CA LEU A 497 -9.31 -30.09 -6.43
C LEU A 497 -10.73 -29.62 -6.06
N PRO A 498 -11.77 -30.43 -6.32
CA PRO A 498 -13.15 -30.04 -5.99
C PRO A 498 -13.41 -30.11 -4.48
N LEU A 499 -14.39 -29.33 -4.02
CA LEU A 499 -14.92 -29.45 -2.65
C LEU A 499 -15.97 -30.55 -2.55
N TYR A 500 -16.82 -30.66 -3.59
CA TYR A 500 -17.91 -31.63 -3.68
C TYR A 500 -17.66 -32.69 -4.75
N VAL A 501 -17.95 -33.94 -4.40
CA VAL A 501 -17.90 -35.08 -5.30
C VAL A 501 -19.29 -35.72 -5.38
N ILE A 502 -19.84 -35.83 -6.58
CA ILE A 502 -21.19 -36.36 -6.83
C ILE A 502 -21.08 -37.65 -7.64
N PRO A 503 -21.29 -38.83 -7.05
CA PRO A 503 -21.25 -40.07 -7.79
C PRO A 503 -22.57 -40.32 -8.55
N GLN A 504 -22.47 -40.75 -9.81
CA GLN A 504 -23.60 -41.32 -10.54
C GLN A 504 -24.01 -42.68 -9.97
N GLU A 505 -25.20 -43.15 -10.36
CA GLU A 505 -25.77 -44.43 -9.91
C GLU A 505 -24.79 -45.59 -10.12
N ASP A 506 -24.16 -45.68 -11.30
CA ASP A 506 -23.27 -46.79 -11.63
C ASP A 506 -21.99 -46.79 -10.79
N VAL A 507 -21.48 -45.61 -10.41
CA VAL A 507 -20.29 -45.48 -9.55
C VAL A 507 -20.60 -45.98 -8.14
N LEU A 508 -21.78 -45.67 -7.60
CA LEU A 508 -22.23 -46.17 -6.29
C LEU A 508 -22.40 -47.70 -6.29
N LEU A 509 -22.81 -48.28 -7.41
CA LEU A 509 -23.03 -49.72 -7.53
C LEU A 509 -21.73 -50.50 -7.75
N GLN A 510 -20.86 -50.05 -8.65
CA GLN A 510 -19.69 -50.81 -9.09
C GLN A 510 -18.38 -50.41 -8.39
N ARG A 511 -18.33 -49.22 -7.78
CA ARG A 511 -17.12 -48.65 -7.17
C ARG A 511 -17.36 -48.09 -5.77
N LEU A 512 -18.26 -48.71 -5.01
CA LEU A 512 -18.59 -48.31 -3.63
C LEU A 512 -17.37 -48.22 -2.70
N GLU A 513 -16.41 -49.13 -2.84
CA GLU A 513 -15.19 -49.12 -2.01
C GLU A 513 -14.30 -47.90 -2.28
N VAL A 514 -14.36 -47.33 -3.50
CA VAL A 514 -13.67 -46.08 -3.85
C VAL A 514 -14.34 -44.90 -3.14
N MET A 515 -15.67 -44.84 -3.13
CA MET A 515 -16.41 -43.80 -2.40
C MET A 515 -16.16 -43.85 -0.89
N LYS A 516 -16.03 -45.05 -0.31
CA LYS A 516 -15.62 -45.22 1.09
C LYS A 516 -14.21 -44.69 1.35
N LYS A 517 -13.27 -44.91 0.43
CA LYS A 517 -11.91 -44.36 0.55
C LYS A 517 -11.94 -42.83 0.49
N ILE A 518 -12.70 -42.26 -0.45
CA ILE A 518 -12.88 -40.81 -0.58
C ILE A 518 -13.46 -40.21 0.70
N LEU A 519 -14.49 -40.83 1.29
CA LEU A 519 -15.13 -40.33 2.51
C LEU A 519 -14.22 -40.39 3.74
N LYS A 520 -13.28 -41.35 3.80
CA LYS A 520 -12.24 -41.44 4.84
C LYS A 520 -11.17 -40.34 4.70
N LYS A 521 -11.04 -39.73 3.53
CA LYS A 521 -10.15 -38.59 3.33
C LYS A 521 -10.91 -37.34 3.75
N ASP A 522 -10.57 -36.81 4.92
CA ASP A 522 -11.28 -35.77 5.68
C ASP A 522 -11.58 -34.43 4.97
N LYS A 523 -11.21 -34.27 3.70
CA LYS A 523 -11.18 -33.01 2.94
C LYS A 523 -12.28 -32.87 1.88
N LEU A 524 -12.98 -33.95 1.52
CA LEU A 524 -14.00 -33.95 0.47
C LEU A 524 -15.41 -34.17 1.03
N ILE A 525 -16.41 -33.55 0.41
CA ILE A 525 -17.82 -33.77 0.72
C ILE A 525 -18.44 -34.61 -0.39
N VAL A 526 -18.99 -35.77 -0.04
CA VAL A 526 -19.71 -36.63 -0.97
C VAL A 526 -21.19 -36.24 -0.96
N ALA A 527 -21.69 -35.78 -2.10
CA ALA A 527 -23.08 -35.35 -2.26
C ALA A 527 -23.84 -36.32 -3.19
N ILE A 528 -24.92 -36.91 -2.71
CA ILE A 528 -25.76 -37.84 -3.47
C ILE A 528 -27.06 -37.13 -3.86
N ALA A 529 -27.39 -37.13 -5.15
CA ALA A 529 -28.67 -36.60 -5.62
C ALA A 529 -29.83 -37.46 -5.09
N GLU A 530 -30.88 -36.82 -4.59
CA GLU A 530 -32.06 -37.50 -4.05
C GLU A 530 -32.72 -38.41 -5.11
N GLY A 531 -32.77 -37.99 -6.38
CA GLY A 531 -33.27 -38.83 -7.47
C GLY A 531 -32.45 -40.11 -7.67
N THR A 532 -31.12 -40.04 -7.53
CA THR A 532 -30.24 -41.21 -7.57
C THR A 532 -30.48 -42.13 -6.36
N PHE A 533 -30.66 -41.56 -5.17
CA PHE A 533 -31.02 -42.33 -3.97
C PHE A 533 -32.38 -43.04 -4.13
N ARG A 534 -33.41 -42.35 -4.63
CA ARG A 534 -34.74 -42.92 -4.90
C ARG A 534 -34.69 -44.01 -5.98
N SER A 535 -33.89 -43.83 -7.04
CA SER A 535 -33.67 -44.85 -8.08
C SER A 535 -33.09 -46.14 -7.48
N LEU A 536 -32.07 -46.00 -6.61
CA LEU A 536 -31.51 -47.13 -5.87
C LEU A 536 -32.55 -47.77 -4.93
N ASP A 537 -33.35 -46.96 -4.24
CA ASP A 537 -34.39 -47.44 -3.33
C ASP A 537 -35.48 -48.26 -4.04
N MET A 538 -35.78 -47.94 -5.31
CA MET A 538 -36.69 -48.71 -6.16
C MET A 538 -36.10 -50.03 -6.69
N LYS A 539 -34.76 -50.17 -6.71
CA LYS A 539 -34.04 -51.34 -7.28
C LYS A 539 -33.45 -52.27 -6.19
N LYS A 540 -34.08 -52.32 -5.01
CA LYS A 540 -33.62 -53.04 -3.80
C LYS A 540 -33.37 -54.55 -3.97
N ASP A 541 -33.85 -55.17 -5.03
CA ASP A 541 -33.73 -56.61 -5.26
C ASP A 541 -32.28 -57.06 -5.49
N LYS A 542 -31.41 -56.14 -5.94
CA LYS A 542 -30.00 -56.44 -6.20
C LYS A 542 -29.15 -56.34 -4.91
N PRO A 543 -28.23 -57.31 -4.66
CA PRO A 543 -27.39 -57.29 -3.47
C PRO A 543 -26.45 -56.07 -3.42
N GLU A 544 -25.98 -55.58 -4.56
CA GLU A 544 -25.10 -54.40 -4.68
C GLU A 544 -25.85 -53.12 -4.26
N VAL A 545 -27.12 -52.99 -4.67
CA VAL A 545 -27.99 -51.86 -4.32
C VAL A 545 -28.24 -51.83 -2.81
N ARG A 546 -28.54 -52.99 -2.19
CA ARG A 546 -28.69 -53.10 -0.72
C ARG A 546 -27.42 -52.73 0.02
N LYS A 547 -26.24 -53.12 -0.51
CA LYS A 547 -24.95 -52.77 0.06
C LYS A 547 -24.69 -51.25 0.01
N ALA A 548 -25.00 -50.60 -1.11
CA ALA A 548 -24.88 -49.16 -1.27
C ALA A 548 -25.84 -48.39 -0.35
N LEU A 549 -27.13 -48.76 -0.32
CA LEU A 549 -28.13 -48.11 0.55
C LEU A 549 -27.81 -48.26 2.04
N ARG A 550 -27.32 -49.44 2.47
CA ARG A 550 -26.87 -49.64 3.86
C ARG A 550 -25.70 -48.72 4.21
N TRP A 551 -24.75 -48.56 3.29
CA TRP A 551 -23.61 -47.66 3.49
C TRP A 551 -24.07 -46.20 3.59
N ILE A 552 -24.92 -45.75 2.67
CA ILE A 552 -25.46 -44.38 2.66
C ILE A 552 -26.20 -44.08 3.97
N ASN A 553 -27.16 -44.93 4.34
CA ASN A 553 -27.96 -44.74 5.56
C ASN A 553 -27.13 -44.80 6.86
N ALA A 554 -26.03 -45.56 6.88
CA ALA A 554 -25.16 -45.65 8.05
C ALA A 554 -24.29 -44.40 8.28
N HIS A 555 -23.98 -43.63 7.22
CA HIS A 555 -23.03 -42.51 7.30
C HIS A 555 -23.69 -41.12 7.23
N ILE A 556 -24.94 -41.01 6.76
CA ILE A 556 -25.69 -39.74 6.72
C ILE A 556 -25.78 -39.07 8.11
N SER A 557 -25.94 -39.85 9.17
CA SER A 557 -26.12 -39.36 10.55
C SER A 557 -24.86 -39.43 11.41
N LYS A 558 -23.76 -40.04 10.92
CA LYS A 558 -22.53 -40.28 11.70
C LYS A 558 -21.33 -39.42 11.28
N ASP A 559 -21.21 -39.01 10.02
CA ASP A 559 -19.97 -38.44 9.48
C ASP A 559 -19.91 -36.90 9.47
N ASN A 560 -20.30 -36.22 10.56
CA ASN A 560 -20.21 -34.75 10.71
C ASN A 560 -20.74 -33.93 9.50
N GLY A 561 -21.68 -34.48 8.72
CA GLY A 561 -22.24 -33.85 7.53
C GLY A 561 -21.36 -33.91 6.26
N ARG A 562 -20.39 -34.83 6.17
CA ARG A 562 -19.54 -35.04 4.96
C ARG A 562 -20.19 -35.90 3.87
N LEU A 563 -21.16 -36.73 4.23
CA LEU A 563 -22.04 -37.39 3.27
C LEU A 563 -23.41 -36.70 3.33
N ARG A 564 -23.89 -36.17 2.20
CA ARG A 564 -25.17 -35.43 2.13
C ARG A 564 -26.06 -35.97 1.03
N ILE A 565 -27.37 -36.03 1.30
CA ILE A 565 -28.38 -36.16 0.25
C ILE A 565 -28.88 -34.77 -0.10
N ILE A 566 -28.84 -34.42 -1.39
CA ILE A 566 -29.27 -33.11 -1.88
C ILE A 566 -30.55 -33.27 -2.70
N PRO A 567 -31.59 -32.47 -2.43
CA PRO A 567 -32.86 -32.54 -3.15
C PRO A 567 -32.69 -32.03 -4.58
N SER A 568 -32.41 -32.97 -5.48
CA SER A 568 -32.19 -32.82 -6.92
C SER A 568 -32.52 -34.12 -7.66
N LEU A 569 -33.05 -34.03 -8.88
CA LEU A 569 -33.51 -35.17 -9.67
C LEU A 569 -32.39 -36.00 -10.31
N THR A 570 -31.29 -35.37 -10.71
CA THR A 570 -30.13 -36.03 -11.32
C THR A 570 -28.82 -35.55 -10.71
N SER A 571 -27.73 -36.27 -10.96
CA SER A 571 -26.39 -35.92 -10.46
C SER A 571 -25.90 -34.59 -11.05
N GLU A 572 -26.27 -34.29 -12.28
CA GLU A 572 -25.92 -33.06 -13.00
C GLU A 572 -26.68 -31.85 -12.42
N LYS A 573 -27.99 -31.97 -12.18
CA LYS A 573 -28.79 -30.92 -11.51
C LYS A 573 -28.37 -30.71 -10.05
N CYS A 574 -27.84 -31.74 -9.41
CA CYS A 574 -27.23 -31.63 -8.09
C CYS A 574 -25.94 -30.79 -8.15
N ALA A 575 -25.13 -30.98 -9.19
CA ALA A 575 -23.92 -30.21 -9.41
C ALA A 575 -24.20 -28.74 -9.67
N GLU A 576 -25.18 -28.43 -10.53
CA GLU A 576 -25.63 -27.05 -10.82
C GLU A 576 -26.12 -26.31 -9.58
N LYS A 577 -26.87 -27.01 -8.72
CA LYS A 577 -27.40 -26.43 -7.48
C LYS A 577 -26.28 -26.12 -6.47
N LEU A 578 -25.26 -26.96 -6.41
CA LEU A 578 -24.10 -26.75 -5.56
C LEU A 578 -23.17 -25.67 -6.13
N SER A 579 -22.96 -25.63 -7.45
CA SER A 579 -22.12 -24.62 -8.08
C SER A 579 -22.69 -23.22 -7.96
N ALA A 580 -24.02 -23.07 -7.87
CA ALA A 580 -24.66 -21.78 -7.60
C ALA A 580 -24.31 -21.19 -6.21
N GLN A 581 -23.73 -22.00 -5.32
CA GLN A 581 -23.25 -21.60 -3.99
C GLN A 581 -21.71 -21.45 -3.94
N ALA A 582 -21.03 -21.58 -5.08
CA ALA A 582 -19.58 -21.52 -5.13
C ALA A 582 -19.07 -20.09 -4.90
N PRO A 583 -17.99 -19.91 -4.11
CA PRO A 583 -17.25 -18.65 -4.11
C PRO A 583 -16.60 -18.41 -5.48
N THR A 584 -16.48 -17.15 -5.90
CA THR A 584 -15.94 -16.68 -7.19
C THR A 584 -14.49 -17.12 -7.49
N THR A 585 -13.82 -17.75 -6.54
CA THR A 585 -12.38 -18.01 -6.53
C THR A 585 -11.98 -19.43 -6.92
N SER A 586 -12.92 -20.37 -6.91
CA SER A 586 -12.64 -21.79 -7.14
C SER A 586 -12.78 -22.16 -8.62
N THR A 587 -11.69 -22.61 -9.26
CA THR A 587 -11.74 -23.01 -10.68
C THR A 587 -12.53 -24.29 -10.92
N VAL A 588 -12.58 -25.20 -9.94
CA VAL A 588 -13.41 -26.41 -9.95
C VAL A 588 -14.05 -26.54 -8.57
N PHE A 589 -15.38 -26.45 -8.48
CA PHE A 589 -16.10 -26.51 -7.21
C PHE A 589 -16.76 -27.86 -6.97
N VAL A 590 -17.31 -28.46 -8.03
CA VAL A 590 -18.04 -29.74 -8.00
C VAL A 590 -17.53 -30.65 -9.10
N THR A 591 -17.30 -31.93 -8.78
CA THR A 591 -16.99 -32.96 -9.77
C THR A 591 -18.03 -34.08 -9.73
N VAL A 592 -18.65 -34.36 -10.88
CA VAL A 592 -19.53 -35.51 -11.09
C VAL A 592 -18.69 -36.71 -11.52
N LEU A 593 -18.76 -37.80 -10.75
CA LEU A 593 -18.02 -39.04 -11.03
C LEU A 593 -18.87 -39.99 -11.87
N THR A 594 -18.26 -40.51 -12.93
CA THR A 594 -18.88 -41.48 -13.84
C THR A 594 -17.96 -42.69 -14.04
N LEU A 595 -18.51 -43.77 -14.62
CA LEU A 595 -17.72 -44.92 -15.08
C LEU A 595 -17.33 -44.83 -16.56
N LEU A 596 -17.92 -43.88 -17.28
CA LEU A 596 -17.62 -43.68 -18.70
C LEU A 596 -16.25 -43.02 -18.83
N ARG A 597 -15.48 -43.42 -19.84
CA ARG A 597 -14.31 -42.63 -20.24
C ARG A 597 -14.82 -41.36 -20.87
N VAL A 598 -14.58 -40.24 -20.22
CA VAL A 598 -14.94 -38.94 -20.74
C VAL A 598 -13.71 -38.41 -21.47
N GLU A 599 -13.81 -38.16 -22.77
CA GLU A 599 -12.75 -37.47 -23.52
C GLU A 599 -12.51 -36.10 -22.88
N ALA A 600 -11.24 -35.65 -22.89
CA ALA A 600 -10.76 -34.48 -22.16
C ALA A 600 -11.79 -33.33 -22.16
N ASN A 601 -12.53 -33.19 -21.05
CA ASN A 601 -13.62 -32.23 -20.97
C ASN A 601 -13.06 -30.81 -21.10
N SER A 602 -13.62 -30.06 -22.04
CA SER A 602 -13.54 -28.60 -22.08
C SER A 602 -13.94 -28.05 -20.72
N ILE A 603 -13.09 -27.21 -20.15
CA ILE A 603 -13.22 -26.63 -18.81
C ILE A 603 -14.49 -25.75 -18.76
N ILE A 604 -15.66 -26.33 -18.45
CA ILE A 604 -16.86 -25.59 -18.08
C ILE A 604 -16.78 -25.31 -16.57
N LYS A 605 -16.11 -24.23 -16.17
CA LYS A 605 -16.08 -23.81 -14.76
C LYS A 605 -17.50 -23.39 -14.33
N PRO A 606 -18.04 -23.83 -13.18
CA PRO A 606 -17.38 -24.45 -12.03
C PRO A 606 -17.60 -25.98 -11.85
N ILE A 607 -18.19 -26.68 -12.82
CA ILE A 607 -18.59 -28.10 -12.71
C ILE A 607 -17.76 -28.97 -13.66
N THR A 608 -17.14 -30.02 -13.15
CA THR A 608 -16.43 -31.00 -13.98
C THR A 608 -17.11 -32.36 -13.94
N MET A 609 -16.98 -33.13 -15.01
CA MET A 609 -17.37 -34.54 -15.07
C MET A 609 -16.13 -35.37 -15.38
N GLU A 610 -15.85 -36.40 -14.58
CA GLU A 610 -14.60 -37.16 -14.65
C GLU A 610 -14.86 -38.65 -14.38
N ASN A 611 -14.04 -39.50 -14.98
CA ASN A 611 -14.05 -40.91 -14.64
C ASN A 611 -13.57 -41.11 -13.20
N VAL A 612 -14.20 -42.01 -12.45
CA VAL A 612 -13.87 -42.27 -11.05
C VAL A 612 -12.42 -42.72 -10.83
N GLU A 613 -11.83 -43.48 -11.75
CA GLU A 613 -10.45 -43.97 -11.60
C GLU A 613 -9.44 -42.87 -11.92
N ASP A 614 -9.72 -42.04 -12.93
CA ASP A 614 -8.91 -40.87 -13.28
C ASP A 614 -8.92 -39.83 -12.15
N PHE A 615 -10.10 -39.56 -11.57
CA PHE A 615 -10.23 -38.70 -10.40
C PHE A 615 -9.38 -39.19 -9.22
N CYS A 616 -9.44 -40.49 -8.91
CA CYS A 616 -8.67 -41.05 -7.82
C CYS A 616 -7.16 -41.01 -8.08
N ALA A 617 -6.72 -41.31 -9.30
CA ALA A 617 -5.30 -41.22 -9.67
C ALA A 617 -4.79 -39.77 -9.54
N ARG A 618 -5.58 -38.80 -10.02
CA ARG A 618 -5.28 -37.36 -9.90
C ARG A 618 -5.23 -36.90 -8.44
N TYR A 619 -6.20 -37.32 -7.63
CA TYR A 619 -6.27 -36.97 -6.21
C TYR A 619 -5.13 -37.62 -5.40
N ASP A 620 -4.83 -38.91 -5.63
CA ASP A 620 -3.75 -39.63 -4.95
C ASP A 620 -2.37 -39.09 -5.35
N LYS A 621 -2.21 -38.62 -6.60
CA LYS A 621 -1.00 -37.92 -7.02
C LYS A 621 -0.88 -36.58 -6.29
N ALA A 622 -1.95 -35.77 -6.27
CA ALA A 622 -1.97 -34.50 -5.53
C ALA A 622 -1.70 -34.67 -4.02
N GLU A 623 -2.18 -35.75 -3.41
CA GLU A 623 -1.94 -36.05 -2.00
C GLU A 623 -0.49 -36.47 -1.72
N ARG A 624 0.10 -37.30 -2.60
CA ARG A 624 1.50 -37.76 -2.49
C ARG A 624 2.52 -36.66 -2.74
N ASP A 625 2.32 -35.86 -3.78
CA ASP A 625 3.30 -34.88 -4.23
C ASP A 625 3.37 -33.66 -3.29
N PHE A 626 2.32 -33.38 -2.51
CA PHE A 626 2.22 -32.13 -1.74
C PHE A 626 2.04 -32.25 -0.23
N LEU A 627 2.11 -33.46 0.35
CA LEU A 627 1.90 -33.71 1.79
C LEU A 627 0.78 -32.81 2.34
N LEU A 628 -0.46 -33.11 1.94
CA LEU A 628 -1.66 -32.57 2.58
C LEU A 628 -1.82 -33.03 4.05
N CYS A 629 -0.80 -33.68 4.62
CA CYS A 629 -0.68 -34.03 6.03
C CYS A 629 0.08 -32.94 6.79
N HIS A 630 -0.65 -31.91 7.21
CA HIS A 630 -0.70 -31.46 8.60
C HIS A 630 -2.07 -30.85 8.88
#